data_AF-A0A819TXI8-F1
#
_entry.id   AF-A0A819TXI8-F1
#
_cell.length_a   1.000
_cell.length_b   1.000
_cell.length_c   1.000
_cell.angle_alpha   90.00
_cell.angle_beta   90.00
_cell.angle_gamma   90.00
#
_symmetry.space_group_name_H-M   'P 1'
#
loop_
_entity.id
_entity.type
_entity.pdbx_description
1 polymer ?
#
loop_
_entity_poly.entity_id
_entity_poly.type
_entity_poly.pdbx_seq_one_letter_code
_entity_poly.pdbx_strand_id
1 'polypeptide(L)'
;MTLKNQSTTSIPPLLFDSEYELYGDEPIFDPDIHLCLTEPDFVVLLDGFERVRKAPQLDKPVSPSGESQIAYTGPFQVLSDEGYHVLKSVMKREMDYQISDPRHPALIRFGGYRSKWLQDFNRCPRVLQHLSNITGDVELIPTTLQSNYSHTNIGYANMTTVD
;
A
#
# COMPACT_ATOMS: atom_id res chain seq x y z
N MET A 1 -4.77 23.96 -11.11
CA MET A 1 -4.24 22.65 -11.55
C MET A 1 -5.42 21.69 -11.55
N THR A 2 -5.98 21.43 -12.73
CA THR A 2 -7.24 20.70 -12.88
C THR A 2 -6.93 19.20 -12.74
N LEU A 3 -7.52 18.54 -11.74
CA LEU A 3 -7.50 17.08 -11.61
C LEU A 3 -8.13 16.49 -12.88
N LYS A 4 -7.31 16.13 -13.86
CA LYS A 4 -7.75 15.32 -14.99
C LYS A 4 -7.65 13.86 -14.55
N ASN A 5 -8.75 13.15 -14.78
CA ASN A 5 -8.99 11.73 -14.51
C ASN A 5 -9.48 11.44 -13.10
N GLN A 6 -10.78 11.66 -12.88
CA GLN A 6 -11.50 10.85 -11.91
C GLN A 6 -11.52 9.41 -12.45
N SER A 7 -10.98 8.48 -11.67
CA SER A 7 -11.06 7.03 -11.90
C SER A 7 -12.47 6.63 -12.35
N THR A 8 -12.57 5.95 -13.49
CA THR A 8 -13.84 5.43 -14.02
C THR A 8 -14.17 4.06 -13.46
N THR A 9 -13.19 3.39 -12.84
CA THR A 9 -13.34 2.03 -12.33
C THR A 9 -13.91 2.05 -10.91
N SER A 10 -15.06 1.39 -10.73
CA SER A 10 -15.66 1.26 -9.41
C SER A 10 -14.75 0.48 -8.47
N ILE A 11 -14.46 1.05 -7.30
CA ILE A 11 -13.77 0.32 -6.22
C ILE A 11 -14.64 -0.88 -5.81
N PRO A 12 -14.08 -2.11 -5.72
CA PRO A 12 -14.82 -3.28 -5.25
C PRO A 12 -15.44 -3.05 -3.86
N PRO A 13 -16.63 -3.58 -3.55
CA PRO A 13 -17.18 -3.48 -2.20
C PRO A 13 -16.29 -4.20 -1.17
N LEU A 14 -16.36 -3.76 0.09
CA LEU A 14 -15.82 -4.55 1.21
C LEU A 14 -16.68 -5.80 1.36
N LEU A 15 -16.06 -6.97 1.50
CA LEU A 15 -16.78 -8.18 1.90
C LEU A 15 -17.00 -8.13 3.42
N PHE A 16 -18.21 -8.49 3.81
CA PHE A 16 -18.58 -8.73 5.19
C PHE A 16 -18.30 -10.19 5.53
N ASP A 17 -17.73 -10.42 6.70
CA ASP A 17 -17.52 -11.74 7.26
C ASP A 17 -17.94 -11.70 8.73
N SER A 18 -18.94 -12.50 9.11
CA SER A 18 -19.50 -12.52 10.46
C SER A 18 -18.54 -13.04 11.52
N GLU A 19 -17.43 -13.66 11.13
CA GLU A 19 -16.39 -14.11 12.05
C GLU A 19 -15.49 -12.96 12.55
N TYR A 20 -15.59 -11.77 11.94
CA TYR A 20 -14.76 -10.62 12.27
C TYR A 20 -15.60 -9.41 12.67
N GLU A 21 -15.14 -8.71 13.70
CA GLU A 21 -15.68 -7.43 14.11
C GLU A 21 -14.63 -6.34 13.94
N LEU A 22 -15.08 -5.15 13.53
CA LEU A 22 -14.21 -3.98 13.44
C LEU A 22 -13.92 -3.44 14.83
N TYR A 23 -12.68 -3.02 15.06
CA TYR A 23 -12.32 -2.30 16.28
C TYR A 23 -13.00 -0.93 16.34
N GLY A 24 -13.82 -0.74 17.37
CA GLY A 24 -14.63 0.48 17.53
C GLY A 24 -13.88 1.70 18.06
N ASP A 25 -12.70 1.51 18.65
CA ASP A 25 -11.85 2.56 19.24
C ASP A 25 -10.67 2.96 18.34
N GLU A 26 -10.64 2.46 17.11
CA GLU A 26 -9.59 2.79 16.15
C GLU A 26 -9.72 4.25 15.65
N PRO A 27 -8.61 5.00 15.51
CA PRO A 27 -8.65 6.31 14.89
C PRO A 27 -9.27 6.26 13.50
N ILE A 28 -10.04 7.28 13.13
CA ILE A 28 -10.62 7.40 11.78
C ILE A 28 -9.49 7.78 10.82
N PHE A 29 -9.33 7.05 9.72
CA PHE A 29 -8.36 7.41 8.69
C PHE A 29 -8.77 8.73 8.00
N ASP A 30 -7.95 9.77 8.20
CA ASP A 30 -8.02 11.03 7.47
C ASP A 30 -6.80 11.19 6.53
N PRO A 31 -6.98 11.25 5.20
CA PRO A 31 -5.86 11.39 4.27
C PRO A 31 -5.14 12.75 4.35
N ASP A 32 -5.76 13.81 4.88
CA ASP A 32 -5.11 15.11 5.06
C ASP A 32 -4.17 15.12 6.27
N ILE A 33 -4.43 14.26 7.26
CA ILE A 33 -3.59 14.11 8.44
C ILE A 33 -2.55 13.01 8.24
N HIS A 34 -2.96 11.85 7.71
CA HIS A 34 -2.15 10.63 7.73
C HIS A 34 -1.26 10.44 6.50
N LEU A 35 -1.50 11.15 5.39
CA LEU A 35 -0.70 10.99 4.18
C LEU A 35 0.31 12.12 4.01
N CYS A 36 1.52 11.74 3.57
CA CYS A 36 2.55 12.64 3.08
C CYS A 36 3.15 12.02 1.82
N LEU A 37 2.40 12.09 0.72
CA LEU A 37 2.76 11.45 -0.55
C LEU A 37 3.88 12.24 -1.25
N THR A 38 5.02 11.60 -1.47
CA THR A 38 6.13 12.16 -2.25
C THR A 38 6.42 11.29 -3.46
N GLU A 39 6.98 11.86 -4.52
CA GLU A 39 7.45 11.06 -5.66
C GLU A 39 8.78 10.34 -5.34
N PRO A 40 9.02 9.14 -5.87
CA PRO A 40 10.32 8.51 -5.79
C PRO A 40 11.37 9.27 -6.63
N ASP A 41 12.60 9.33 -6.12
CA ASP A 41 13.72 9.97 -6.81
C ASP A 41 14.06 9.33 -8.16
N PHE A 42 13.71 8.06 -8.33
CA PHE A 42 13.94 7.32 -9.55
C PHE A 42 12.94 6.18 -9.71
N VAL A 43 12.85 5.71 -10.95
CA VAL A 43 12.19 4.47 -11.34
C VAL A 43 13.14 3.64 -12.18
N VAL A 44 12.90 2.34 -12.23
CA VAL A 44 13.59 1.40 -13.12
C VAL A 44 12.54 0.74 -14.00
N LEU A 45 12.76 0.76 -15.31
CA LEU A 45 11.86 0.15 -16.28
C LEU A 45 12.20 -1.33 -16.50
N LEU A 46 11.22 -2.17 -16.84
CA LEU A 46 11.40 -3.58 -17.14
C LEU A 46 12.24 -3.80 -18.40
N ASP A 47 12.07 -2.93 -19.40
CA ASP A 47 12.92 -2.92 -20.58
C ASP A 47 14.30 -2.35 -20.22
N GLY A 48 15.35 -3.15 -20.42
CA GLY A 48 16.73 -2.76 -20.17
C GLY A 48 17.13 -2.53 -18.70
N PHE A 49 16.20 -2.53 -17.73
CA PHE A 49 16.48 -2.21 -16.31
C PHE A 49 17.18 -0.85 -16.13
N GLU A 50 16.88 0.09 -17.02
CA GLU A 50 17.47 1.42 -16.96
C GLU A 50 16.80 2.29 -15.89
N ARG A 51 17.64 3.03 -15.15
CA ARG A 51 17.19 3.96 -14.12
C ARG A 51 16.89 5.33 -14.73
N VAL A 52 15.63 5.75 -14.63
CA VAL A 52 15.17 7.08 -15.06
C VAL A 52 14.97 7.97 -13.83
N ARG A 53 15.36 9.24 -13.92
CA ARG A 53 15.22 10.20 -12.82
C ARG A 53 13.78 10.72 -12.75
N LYS A 54 13.19 10.68 -11.54
CA LYS A 54 11.89 11.27 -11.14
C LYS A 54 10.63 10.71 -11.84
N ALA A 55 9.79 10.00 -11.09
CA ALA A 55 8.39 9.74 -11.48
C ALA A 55 7.54 11.02 -11.32
N PRO A 56 6.40 11.21 -12.03
CA PRO A 56 5.75 10.32 -13.00
C PRO A 56 5.94 10.76 -14.47
N GLN A 57 6.89 11.66 -14.77
CA GLN A 57 7.13 12.13 -16.14
C GLN A 57 7.99 11.14 -16.94
N LEU A 58 7.51 9.91 -17.02
CA LEU A 58 8.05 8.93 -17.94
C LEU A 58 7.22 9.05 -19.21
N ASP A 59 7.84 9.35 -20.34
CA ASP A 59 7.10 9.47 -21.60
C ASP A 59 6.46 8.14 -22.03
N LYS A 60 6.89 6.98 -21.48
CA LYS A 60 6.47 5.64 -21.91
C LYS A 60 6.59 4.50 -20.86
N PRO A 61 6.12 4.63 -19.61
CA PRO A 61 6.11 3.52 -18.65
C PRO A 61 4.95 2.55 -18.90
N VAL A 62 4.34 2.55 -20.09
CA VAL A 62 3.21 1.67 -20.44
C VAL A 62 3.49 1.02 -21.79
N SER A 63 3.30 -0.30 -21.87
CA SER A 63 3.42 -1.05 -23.13
C SER A 63 2.30 -0.67 -24.11
N PRO A 64 2.41 -1.03 -25.39
CA PRO A 64 1.30 -0.92 -26.33
C PRO A 64 0.03 -1.67 -25.90
N SER A 65 0.15 -2.68 -25.04
CA SER A 65 -0.97 -3.45 -24.44
C SER A 65 -1.60 -2.77 -23.22
N GLY A 66 -1.07 -1.62 -22.76
CA GLY A 66 -1.62 -0.90 -21.60
C GLY A 66 -1.05 -1.35 -20.24
N GLU A 67 0.04 -2.13 -20.23
CA GLU A 67 0.64 -2.66 -19.00
C GLU A 67 1.78 -1.77 -18.52
N SER A 68 1.87 -1.56 -17.20
CA SER A 68 3.00 -0.82 -16.62
C SER A 68 4.32 -1.52 -16.96
N GLN A 69 5.30 -0.72 -17.37
CA GLN A 69 6.67 -1.14 -17.66
C GLN A 69 7.61 -0.85 -16.49
N ILE A 70 7.09 -0.60 -15.30
CA ILE A 70 7.90 -0.39 -14.12
C ILE A 70 8.37 -1.71 -13.54
N ALA A 71 9.68 -1.82 -13.31
CA ALA A 71 10.28 -2.90 -12.54
C ALA A 71 10.23 -2.58 -11.04
N TYR A 72 10.78 -1.44 -10.64
CA TYR A 72 10.76 -0.96 -9.26
C TYR A 72 11.05 0.55 -9.17
N THR A 73 10.90 1.13 -7.98
CA THR A 73 11.18 2.54 -7.72
C THR A 73 12.20 2.72 -6.61
N GLY A 74 12.74 3.93 -6.49
CA GLY A 74 13.38 4.37 -5.25
C GLY A 74 12.36 4.45 -4.12
N PRO A 75 12.83 4.55 -2.86
CA PRO A 75 11.94 4.79 -1.73
C PRO A 75 11.25 6.14 -1.87
N PHE A 76 10.04 6.23 -1.34
CA PHE A 76 9.25 7.44 -1.29
C PHE A 76 8.36 7.41 -0.06
N GLN A 77 7.96 8.59 0.39
CA GLN A 77 7.10 8.75 1.55
C GLN A 77 5.63 8.59 1.15
N VAL A 78 4.89 7.87 1.99
CA VAL A 78 3.43 7.69 1.85
C VAL A 78 2.71 8.26 3.07
N LEU A 79 3.22 7.96 4.26
CA LEU A 79 2.61 8.36 5.53
C LEU A 79 3.28 9.63 6.07
N SER A 80 2.48 10.49 6.69
CA SER A 80 2.99 11.49 7.62
C SER A 80 3.48 10.82 8.90
N ASP A 81 4.14 11.57 9.78
CA ASP A 81 4.54 11.05 11.10
C ASP A 81 3.33 10.53 11.89
N GLU A 82 2.21 11.26 11.87
CA GLU A 82 0.97 10.82 12.53
C GLU A 82 0.40 9.56 11.87
N GLY A 83 0.36 9.50 10.54
CA GLY A 83 -0.08 8.31 9.80
C GLY A 83 0.79 7.09 10.12
N TYR A 84 2.10 7.27 10.27
CA TYR A 84 3.01 6.22 10.71
C TYR A 84 2.71 5.77 12.14
N HIS A 85 2.47 6.70 13.07
CA HIS A 85 2.15 6.36 14.45
C HIS A 85 0.85 5.57 14.58
N VAL A 86 -0.20 5.96 13.85
CA VAL A 86 -1.46 5.22 13.81
C VAL A 86 -1.29 3.86 13.14
N LEU A 87 -0.65 3.78 11.97
CA LEU A 87 -0.42 2.47 11.34
C LEU A 87 0.39 1.55 12.24
N LYS A 88 1.41 2.08 12.94
CA LYS A 88 2.22 1.29 13.86
C LYS A 88 1.41 0.78 15.05
N SER A 89 0.49 1.57 15.62
CA SER A 89 -0.38 1.12 16.71
C SER A 89 -1.36 0.05 16.24
N VAL A 90 -1.95 0.23 15.05
CA VAL A 90 -2.82 -0.75 14.39
C VAL A 90 -2.05 -2.05 14.17
N MET A 91 -0.89 -2.01 13.52
CA MET A 91 -0.07 -3.19 13.27
C MET A 91 0.41 -3.87 14.56
N LYS A 92 0.67 -3.11 15.62
CA LYS A 92 1.04 -3.67 16.93
C LYS A 92 -0.11 -4.47 17.55
N ARG A 93 -1.35 -3.99 17.44
CA ARG A 93 -2.55 -4.74 17.85
C ARG A 93 -2.75 -5.98 16.98
N GLU A 94 -2.56 -5.84 15.66
CA GLU A 94 -2.73 -6.97 14.74
C GLU A 94 -1.68 -8.09 14.95
N MET A 95 -0.56 -7.84 15.64
CA MET A 95 0.38 -8.90 16.03
C MET A 95 -0.26 -9.99 16.90
N ASP A 96 -1.33 -9.69 17.65
CA ASP A 96 -2.05 -10.69 18.45
C ASP A 96 -2.71 -11.76 17.58
N TYR A 97 -2.89 -11.48 16.28
CA TYR A 97 -3.48 -12.37 15.26
C TYR A 97 -2.45 -12.87 14.26
N GLN A 98 -1.15 -12.78 14.57
CA GLN A 98 -0.13 -13.29 13.67
C GLN A 98 -0.31 -14.80 13.46
N ILE A 99 -0.11 -15.24 12.22
CA ILE A 99 -0.12 -16.66 11.85
C ILE A 99 1.24 -17.03 11.26
N SER A 100 1.51 -18.32 11.19
CA SER A 100 2.71 -18.87 10.54
C SER A 100 2.32 -19.83 9.43
N ASP A 101 3.08 -19.85 8.35
CA ASP A 101 2.98 -20.85 7.29
C ASP A 101 4.39 -21.40 6.93
N PRO A 102 4.53 -22.48 6.16
CA PRO A 102 5.83 -23.08 5.83
C PRO A 102 6.85 -22.13 5.18
N ARG A 103 6.41 -21.01 4.59
CA ARG A 103 7.25 -19.98 3.95
C ARG A 103 7.45 -18.75 4.82
N HIS A 104 6.56 -18.50 5.77
CA HIS A 104 6.54 -17.29 6.58
C HIS A 104 6.41 -17.65 8.07
N PRO A 105 7.50 -17.55 8.86
CA PRO A 105 7.47 -17.94 10.27
C PRO A 105 6.54 -17.08 11.12
N ALA A 106 6.29 -15.83 10.72
CA ALA A 106 5.28 -14.97 11.30
C ALA A 106 4.78 -13.96 10.25
N LEU A 107 3.47 -13.82 10.12
CA LEU A 107 2.83 -12.86 9.23
C LEU A 107 1.50 -12.37 9.80
N ILE A 108 1.14 -11.14 9.45
CA ILE A 108 -0.18 -10.57 9.70
C ILE A 108 -0.97 -10.61 8.39
N ARG A 109 -2.15 -11.23 8.46
CA ARG A 109 -3.19 -11.23 7.41
C ARG A 109 -4.54 -10.96 8.05
N PHE A 110 -5.55 -10.73 7.22
CA PHE A 110 -6.94 -10.52 7.64
C PHE A 110 -7.18 -9.23 8.42
N GLY A 111 -6.18 -8.34 8.52
CA GLY A 111 -6.33 -7.02 9.15
C GLY A 111 -7.42 -6.17 8.48
N GLY A 112 -7.63 -6.34 7.16
CA GLY A 112 -8.73 -5.70 6.44
C GLY A 112 -10.14 -6.10 6.88
N TYR A 113 -10.32 -7.16 7.67
CA TYR A 113 -11.61 -7.53 8.27
C TYR A 113 -11.79 -6.99 9.69
N ARG A 114 -10.71 -6.59 10.36
CA ARG A 114 -10.72 -6.13 11.76
C ARG A 114 -10.47 -4.63 11.91
N SER A 115 -9.78 -4.00 10.96
CA SER A 115 -9.38 -2.60 11.02
C SER A 115 -10.06 -1.77 9.95
N LYS A 116 -10.87 -0.79 10.39
CA LYS A 116 -11.46 0.20 9.49
C LYS A 116 -10.39 1.13 8.93
N TRP A 117 -9.39 1.47 9.73
CA TRP A 117 -8.25 2.28 9.28
C TRP A 117 -7.51 1.59 8.13
N LEU A 118 -7.23 0.28 8.21
CA LEU A 118 -6.60 -0.47 7.11
C LEU A 118 -7.50 -0.54 5.87
N GLN A 119 -8.82 -0.70 6.05
CA GLN A 119 -9.78 -0.66 4.93
C GLN A 119 -9.71 0.69 4.21
N ASP A 120 -9.81 1.79 4.96
CA ASP A 120 -9.85 3.14 4.42
C ASP A 120 -8.51 3.54 3.80
N PHE A 121 -7.38 3.18 4.41
CA PHE A 121 -6.05 3.43 3.87
C PHE A 121 -5.82 2.69 2.54
N ASN A 122 -6.07 1.37 2.48
CA ASN A 122 -5.86 0.58 1.25
C ASN A 122 -6.80 1.00 0.11
N ARG A 123 -7.95 1.61 0.43
CA ARG A 123 -8.96 2.07 -0.54
C ARG A 123 -8.92 3.58 -0.77
N CYS A 124 -7.95 4.29 -0.19
CA CYS A 124 -7.87 5.74 -0.28
C CYS A 124 -7.62 6.17 -1.73
N PRO A 125 -8.52 6.97 -2.35
CA PRO A 125 -8.34 7.41 -3.73
C PRO A 125 -7.03 8.16 -3.98
N ARG A 126 -6.53 8.90 -2.97
CA ARG A 126 -5.25 9.62 -3.08
C ARG A 126 -4.06 8.66 -3.15
N VAL A 127 -4.08 7.58 -2.38
CA VAL A 127 -3.03 6.55 -2.42
C VAL A 127 -3.09 5.81 -3.76
N LEU A 128 -4.28 5.36 -4.18
CA LEU A 128 -4.48 4.65 -5.43
C LEU A 128 -4.05 5.50 -6.64
N GLN A 129 -4.44 6.77 -6.68
CA GLN A 129 -4.05 7.68 -7.75
C GLN A 129 -2.54 7.91 -7.77
N HIS A 130 -1.93 8.14 -6.61
CA HIS A 130 -0.49 8.36 -6.54
C HIS A 130 0.31 7.13 -7.02
N LEU A 131 -0.09 5.92 -6.60
CA LEU A 131 0.52 4.69 -7.10
C LEU A 131 0.24 4.48 -8.60
N SER A 132 -0.95 4.82 -9.08
CA SER A 132 -1.29 4.76 -10.52
C SER A 132 -0.37 5.65 -11.34
N ASN A 133 -0.16 6.89 -10.90
CA ASN A 133 0.76 7.84 -11.54
C ASN A 133 2.19 7.29 -11.55
N ILE A 134 2.64 6.74 -10.42
CA ILE A 134 3.97 6.10 -10.34
C ILE A 134 4.05 5.01 -11.38
N THR A 135 3.04 4.13 -11.50
CA THR A 135 3.00 3.03 -12.49
C THR A 135 2.75 3.46 -13.93
N GLY A 136 2.80 4.75 -14.24
CA GLY A 136 2.64 5.23 -15.60
C GLY A 136 1.21 5.54 -16.01
N ASP A 137 0.40 6.03 -15.07
CA ASP A 137 -1.03 6.28 -15.22
C ASP A 137 -1.87 5.02 -15.52
N VAL A 138 -1.32 3.83 -15.24
CA VAL A 138 -2.11 2.59 -15.20
C VAL A 138 -2.99 2.64 -13.96
N GLU A 139 -4.30 2.58 -14.16
CA GLU A 139 -5.28 2.67 -13.07
C GLU A 139 -5.15 1.47 -12.12
N LEU A 140 -4.81 1.75 -10.86
CA LEU A 140 -4.74 0.76 -9.80
C LEU A 140 -6.02 0.79 -8.96
N ILE A 141 -6.56 -0.40 -8.73
CA ILE A 141 -7.66 -0.63 -7.79
C ILE A 141 -7.18 -1.48 -6.62
N PRO A 142 -7.78 -1.34 -5.42
CA PRO A 142 -7.43 -2.20 -4.31
C PRO A 142 -7.81 -3.64 -4.63
N THR A 143 -7.04 -4.60 -4.12
CA THR A 143 -7.35 -6.02 -4.29
C THR A 143 -8.74 -6.35 -3.73
N THR A 144 -9.41 -7.33 -4.33
CA THR A 144 -10.69 -7.86 -3.82
C THR A 144 -10.49 -8.77 -2.60
N LEU A 145 -9.26 -9.21 -2.35
CA LEU A 145 -8.90 -10.05 -1.22
C LEU A 145 -8.55 -9.19 0.00
N GLN A 146 -9.56 -8.78 0.80
CA GLN A 146 -9.34 -7.99 2.03
C GLN A 146 -8.41 -8.68 3.03
N SER A 147 -8.30 -10.01 2.97
CA SER A 147 -7.33 -10.77 3.76
C SER A 147 -5.88 -10.35 3.50
N ASN A 148 -5.60 -9.70 2.36
CA ASN A 148 -4.29 -9.19 1.98
C ASN A 148 -4.10 -7.70 2.25
N TYR A 149 -5.12 -6.98 2.75
CA TYR A 149 -4.96 -5.56 3.08
C TYR A 149 -3.89 -5.40 4.16
N SER A 150 -2.84 -4.67 3.82
CA SER A 150 -1.64 -4.49 4.65
C SER A 150 -1.03 -5.79 5.18
N HIS A 151 -1.02 -6.84 4.35
CA HIS A 151 -0.25 -8.06 4.62
C HIS A 151 1.18 -7.69 5.03
N THR A 152 1.61 -8.19 6.19
CA THR A 152 2.94 -7.86 6.72
C THR A 152 3.65 -9.13 7.15
N ASN A 153 4.79 -9.41 6.51
CA ASN A 153 5.72 -10.44 6.98
C ASN A 153 6.54 -9.87 8.14
N ILE A 154 6.63 -10.61 9.24
CA ILE A 154 7.35 -10.20 10.45
C ILE A 154 8.72 -10.88 10.46
N GLY A 155 9.78 -10.08 10.43
CA GLY A 155 11.14 -10.53 10.66
C GLY A 155 11.54 -10.31 12.11
N TYR A 156 12.05 -11.35 12.76
CA TYR A 156 12.74 -11.20 14.05
C TYR A 156 14.22 -10.97 13.75
N ALA A 157 14.71 -9.76 14.03
CA ALA A 157 16.14 -9.52 14.05
C ALA A 157 16.70 -10.27 15.26
N ASN A 158 17.31 -11.43 15.03
CA ASN A 158 18.15 -12.04 16.05
C ASN A 158 19.29 -11.06 16.31
N MET A 159 19.39 -10.55 17.55
CA MET A 159 20.61 -9.89 18.00
C MET A 159 21.69 -10.97 18.16
N THR A 160 22.21 -11.49 17.05
CA THR A 160 23.53 -12.09 17.07
C THR A 160 24.47 -10.89 17.14
N THR A 161 25.04 -10.64 18.32
CA THR A 161 26.21 -9.78 18.44
C THR A 161 27.21 -10.24 17.38
N VAL A 162 27.49 -9.36 16.42
CA VAL A 162 28.62 -9.53 15.53
C VAL A 162 29.84 -9.19 16.39
N ASP A 163 30.49 -10.22 16.91
CA ASP A 163 31.82 -10.10 17.52
C ASP A 163 32.85 -9.62 16.49
#